data_AF-A0A1V5IKB3-F1
#
_entry.id   AF-A0A1V5IKB3-F1
#
_cell.length_a   1.000
_cell.length_b   1.000
_cell.length_c   1.000
_cell.angle_alpha   90.00
_cell.angle_beta   90.00
_cell.angle_gamma   90.00
#
_symmetry.space_group_name_H-M   'P 1'
#
loop_
_entity.id
_entity.type
_entity.pdbx_description
1 polymer ?
#
loop_
_entity_poly.entity_id
_entity_poly.type
_entity_poly.pdbx_seq_one_letter_code
_entity_poly.pdbx_strand_id
1 'polypeptide(L)' 'MEKATKKQLSLFCFLAGFILVLIQDLKGFSTIDMGFSWPWAIMFYTGLLLMMIGYYLRG' A
#
# COMPACT_ATOMS: atom_id res chain seq x y z
N MET A 1 1.46 -21.70 -9.86
CA MET A 1 2.51 -20.87 -9.24
C MET A 1 3.22 -21.70 -8.20
N GLU A 2 4.55 -21.72 -8.22
CA GLU A 2 5.33 -22.29 -7.12
C GLU A 2 4.93 -21.63 -5.80
N LYS A 3 4.91 -22.42 -4.71
CA LYS A 3 4.60 -21.91 -3.36
C LYS A 3 5.47 -20.71 -2.98
N ALA A 4 6.72 -20.69 -3.46
CA ALA A 4 7.66 -19.59 -3.23
C ALA A 4 7.21 -18.28 -3.91
N THR A 5 6.82 -18.34 -5.19
CA THR A 5 6.39 -17.16 -5.95
C THR A 5 5.11 -16.54 -5.39
N LYS A 6 4.13 -17.37 -4.99
CA LYS A 6 2.90 -16.87 -4.33
C LYS A 6 3.23 -16.13 -3.03
N LYS A 7 4.13 -16.69 -2.22
CA LYS A 7 4.52 -16.11 -0.94
C LYS A 7 5.24 -14.77 -1.11
N GLN A 8 6.18 -14.70 -2.05
CA GLN A 8 6.89 -13.45 -2.41
C GLN A 8 5.92 -12.40 -2.95
N LEU A 9 5.02 -12.77 -3.86
CA LEU A 9 4.02 -11.85 -4.41
C LEU A 9 3.08 -11.32 -3.33
N SER A 10 2.63 -12.17 -2.41
CA SER A 10 1.78 -11.77 -1.28
C SER A 10 2.50 -10.76 -0.38
N LEU A 11 3.79 -11.00 -0.11
CA LEU A 11 4.61 -10.16 0.75
C LEU A 11 4.87 -8.80 0.08
N PHE A 12 5.14 -8.81 -1.22
CA PHE A 12 5.36 -7.61 -2.00
C PHE A 12 4.09 -6.74 -2.09
N CYS A 13 2.92 -7.36 -2.33
CA CYS A 13 1.63 -6.66 -2.32
C CYS A 13 1.32 -6.07 -0.94
N PHE A 14 1.59 -6.83 0.12
CA PHE A 14 1.37 -6.37 1.49
C PHE A 14 2.29 -5.20 1.85
N LEU A 15 3.58 -5.29 1.54
CA LEU A 15 4.56 -4.24 1.84
C LEU A 15 4.29 -2.97 1.03
N ALA A 16 3.96 -3.11 -0.26
CA ALA A 16 3.61 -1.98 -1.12
C ALA A 16 2.33 -1.27 -0.63
N GLY A 17 1.30 -2.04 -0.26
CA GLY A 17 0.08 -1.48 0.32
C GLY A 17 0.32 -0.76 1.64
N PHE A 18 1.17 -1.32 2.51
CA PHE A 18 1.55 -0.72 3.78
C PHE A 18 2.31 0.61 3.60
N ILE A 19 3.27 0.66 2.68
CA ILE A 19 4.01 1.90 2.37
C ILE A 19 3.07 2.98 1.83
N LEU A 20 2.12 2.63 0.95
CA LEU A 20 1.13 3.57 0.41
C LEU A 20 0.26 4.21 1.52
N VAL A 21 -0.16 3.41 2.49
CA VAL A 21 -0.92 3.90 3.65
C VAL A 21 -0.04 4.80 4.55
N LEU A 22 1.22 4.41 4.80
CA LEU A 22 2.16 5.20 5.60
C LEU A 22 2.51 6.56 4.99
N ILE A 23 2.71 6.61 3.66
CA ILE A 23 3.01 7.87 2.96
C ILE A 23 1.88 8.87 3.16
N GLN A 24 0.64 8.40 3.21
CA GLN A 24 -0.51 9.24 3.49
C GLN A 24 -0.53 9.79 4.91
N ASP A 25 -0.16 8.97 5.88
CA ASP A 25 -0.08 9.38 7.28
C ASP A 25 1.05 10.42 7.48
N LEU A 26 2.20 10.22 6.81
CA LEU A 26 3.26 11.23 6.73
C LEU A 26 2.78 12.54 6.10
N LYS A 27 1.85 12.48 5.14
CA LYS A 27 1.24 13.66 4.54
C LYS A 27 0.29 14.40 5.49
N GLY A 28 -0.34 13.69 6.42
CA GLY A 28 -1.07 14.30 7.54
C GLY A 28 -0.16 15.10 8.48
N PHE A 29 1.11 14.70 8.59
CA PHE A 29 2.15 15.43 9.32
C PHE A 29 2.85 16.52 8.50
N SER A 30 2.77 16.48 7.15
CA SER A 30 3.48 17.43 6.30
C SER A 30 2.75 18.77 6.23
N THR A 31 3.28 19.75 6.94
CA THR A 31 3.04 21.21 6.76
C THR A 31 3.58 21.76 5.43
N ILE A 32 4.15 20.90 4.57
CA ILE A 32 4.80 21.27 3.30
C ILE A 32 3.86 20.89 2.16
N ASP A 33 3.21 21.91 1.60
CA ASP A 33 2.31 21.79 0.47
C ASP A 33 3.14 21.62 -0.81
N MET A 34 3.37 20.37 -1.25
CA MET A 34 4.18 20.06 -2.43
C MET A 34 3.51 20.46 -3.77
N GLY A 35 2.46 21.30 -3.78
CA GLY A 35 1.77 21.79 -4.98
C GLY A 35 1.08 20.71 -5.82
N PHE A 36 1.16 19.44 -5.39
CA PHE A 36 0.61 18.28 -6.06
C PHE A 36 -0.45 17.63 -5.17
N SER A 37 -1.72 17.95 -5.48
CA SER A 37 -2.92 17.39 -4.88
C SER A 37 -3.20 16.00 -5.47
N TRP A 38 -2.26 15.08 -5.25
CA TRP A 38 -2.53 13.67 -5.54
C TRP A 38 -3.82 13.25 -4.81
N PRO A 39 -4.67 12.40 -5.40
CA PRO A 39 -5.91 11.99 -4.76
C PRO A 39 -5.55 11.02 -3.61
N TRP A 40 -5.16 11.57 -2.47
CA TRP A 40 -4.64 10.87 -1.30
C TRP A 40 -5.60 9.76 -0.86
N ALA A 41 -6.89 10.04 -0.84
CA ALA A 41 -7.93 9.05 -0.57
C ALA A 41 -7.82 7.82 -1.50
N ILE A 42 -7.56 8.01 -2.79
CA ILE A 42 -7.39 6.89 -3.74
C ILE A 42 -6.16 6.06 -3.37
N MET A 43 -5.06 6.68 -2.98
CA MET A 43 -3.87 5.94 -2.51
C MET A 43 -4.14 5.14 -1.24
N PHE A 44 -4.94 5.70 -0.32
CA PHE A 44 -5.37 5.00 0.89
C PHE A 44 -6.09 3.71 0.56
N TYR A 45 -7.16 3.84 -0.22
CA TYR A 45 -8.04 2.74 -0.54
C TYR A 45 -7.30 1.70 -1.39
N THR A 46 -6.44 2.16 -2.31
CA THR A 46 -5.59 1.27 -3.11
C THR A 46 -4.58 0.52 -2.23
N GLY A 47 -3.96 1.20 -1.26
CA GLY A 47 -3.03 0.59 -0.30
C GLY A 47 -3.71 -0.44 0.60
N LEU A 48 -4.89 -0.14 1.14
CA LEU A 48 -5.72 -1.08 1.90
C LEU A 48 -6.10 -2.31 1.07
N LEU A 49 -6.48 -2.10 -0.19
CA LEU A 49 -6.88 -3.18 -1.10
C LEU A 49 -5.67 -4.08 -1.44
N LEU A 50 -4.49 -3.49 -1.66
CA LEU A 50 -3.22 -4.22 -1.83
C LEU A 50 -2.83 -5.04 -0.59
N MET A 51 -3.01 -4.48 0.63
CA MET A 51 -2.80 -5.24 1.86
C MET A 51 -3.78 -6.40 2.02
N MET A 52 -5.07 -6.19 1.69
CA MET A 52 -6.07 -7.27 1.71
C MET A 52 -5.74 -8.37 0.71
N ILE A 53 -5.38 -8.02 -0.53
CA ILE A 53 -4.96 -8.98 -1.56
C ILE A 53 -3.71 -9.72 -1.11
N GLY A 54 -2.71 -9.01 -0.58
CA GLY A 54 -1.49 -9.61 -0.05
C GLY A 54 -1.77 -10.56 1.12
N TYR A 55 -2.69 -10.22 2.01
CA TYR A 55 -3.11 -11.09 3.11
C TYR A 55 -3.85 -12.33 2.60
N TYR A 56 -4.78 -12.16 1.65
CA TYR A 56 -5.54 -13.25 1.05
C TYR A 56 -4.63 -14.22 0.26
N LEU A 57 -3.66 -13.70 -0.48
CA LEU A 57 -2.70 -14.50 -1.26
C LEU A 57 -1.67 -15.23 -0.38
N ARG A 58 -1.52 -14.83 0.88
CA ARG A 58 -0.68 -15.50 1.88
C ARG A 58 -1.37 -16.73 2.49
N GLY A 59 -2.71 -16.77 2.45
CA GLY A 59 -3.55 -17.89 2.90
C GLY A 59 -3.40 -19.16 2.07
#